data_AF-A0A1Q8QAH6-F1
#
_entry.id   AF-A0A1Q8QAH6-F1
#
_cell.length_a   1.000
_cell.length_b   1.000
_cell.length_c   1.000
_cell.angle_alpha   90.00
_cell.angle_beta   90.00
_cell.angle_gamma   90.00
#
_symmetry.space_group_name_H-M   'P 1'
#
loop_
_entity.id
_entity.type
_entity.pdbx_description
1 polymer ?
#
loop_
_entity_poly.entity_id
_entity_poly.type
_entity_poly.pdbx_seq_one_letter_code
_entity_poly.pdbx_strand_id
1 'polypeptide(L)' 'MEGYNDLATTKPEIVQEWHPTKNGNLKPSDVVAGSERKVWWKCKKGT' A
#
# COMPACT_ATOMS: atom_id res chain seq x y z
N MET A 1 10.71 -10.92 -4.74
CA MET A 1 10.65 -10.34 -6.10
C MET A 1 9.77 -9.10 -6.00
N GLU A 2 10.37 -7.92 -6.12
CA GLU A 2 9.61 -6.68 -6.35
C GLU A 2 9.16 -6.68 -7.83
N GLY A 3 7.99 -6.12 -8.14
CA GLY A 3 7.53 -5.97 -9.52
C GLY A 3 6.64 -7.08 -10.07
N TYR A 4 6.11 -7.99 -9.23
CA TYR A 4 5.27 -9.11 -9.70
C TYR A 4 3.94 -9.21 -8.95
N ASN A 5 3.99 -9.41 -7.63
CA ASN A 5 2.78 -9.58 -6.79
C ASN A 5 2.69 -8.58 -5.64
N ASP A 6 3.54 -7.54 -5.63
CA ASP A 6 3.46 -6.48 -4.64
C ASP A 6 2.30 -5.52 -4.92
N LEU A 7 1.92 -4.77 -3.89
CA LEU A 7 0.79 -3.86 -3.90
C LEU A 7 1.04 -2.68 -4.86
N ALA A 8 2.29 -2.25 -5.00
CA ALA A 8 2.65 -1.16 -5.92
C ALA A 8 2.44 -1.56 -7.38
N THR A 9 2.79 -2.80 -7.73
CA THR A 9 2.67 -3.33 -9.09
C THR A 9 1.24 -3.73 -9.44
N THR A 10 0.57 -4.45 -8.53
CA THR A 10 -0.72 -5.10 -8.84
C THR A 10 -1.94 -4.24 -8.53
N LYS A 11 -1.80 -3.24 -7.65
CA LYS A 11 -2.91 -2.40 -7.14
C LYS A 11 -2.51 -0.92 -7.03
N PRO A 12 -2.06 -0.27 -8.12
CA PRO A 12 -1.63 1.13 -8.10
C PRO A 12 -2.71 2.11 -7.64
N GLU A 13 -4.00 1.77 -7.81
CA GLU A 13 -5.13 2.58 -7.34
C GLU A 13 -5.22 2.64 -5.81
N ILE A 14 -4.81 1.56 -5.13
CA ILE A 14 -4.80 1.42 -3.66
C ILE A 14 -3.56 2.11 -3.07
N VAL A 15 -2.43 2.12 -3.79
CA VAL A 15 -1.22 2.86 -3.39
C VAL A 15 -1.50 4.34 -3.16
N GLN A 16 -2.42 4.93 -3.93
CA GLN A 16 -2.83 6.33 -3.76
C GLN A 16 -3.50 6.59 -2.40
N GLU A 17 -3.99 5.54 -1.74
CA GLU A 17 -4.57 5.58 -0.39
C GLU A 17 -3.54 5.21 0.67
N TRP A 18 -2.27 5.00 0.33
CA TRP A 18 -1.24 4.70 1.33
C TRP A 18 -1.06 5.87 2.29
N HIS A 19 -1.12 5.61 3.59
CA HIS A 19 -0.91 6.67 4.57
C HIS A 19 0.57 7.11 4.58
N PRO A 20 0.89 8.41 4.41
CA PRO A 20 2.27 8.87 4.17
C PRO A 20 3.23 8.66 5.34
N THR A 21 2.74 8.73 6.58
CA THR A 21 3.60 8.68 7.78
C THR A 21 3.31 7.52 8.74
N LYS A 22 2.10 6.95 8.75
CA LYS A 22 1.70 5.93 9.74
C LYS A 22 2.28 4.54 9.49
N ASN A 23 2.79 4.28 8.29
CA ASN A 23 3.41 3.00 7.95
C ASN A 23 4.94 2.98 8.18
N GLY A 24 5.52 4.08 8.70
CA GLY A 24 6.95 4.17 8.94
C GLY A 24 7.77 3.96 7.66
N ASN A 25 8.72 3.02 7.70
CA ASN A 25 9.58 2.70 6.55
C ASN A 25 8.95 1.70 5.57
N LEU A 26 7.76 1.16 5.86
CA LEU A 26 7.09 0.19 4.99
C LEU A 26 6.60 0.89 3.72
N LYS A 27 6.96 0.33 2.57
CA LYS A 27 6.51 0.79 1.25
C LYS A 27 5.45 -0.15 0.69
N PRO A 28 4.58 0.32 -0.21
CA PRO A 28 3.64 -0.55 -0.92
C PRO A 28 4.31 -1.68 -1.71
N SER A 29 5.55 -1.48 -2.18
CA SER A 29 6.35 -2.51 -2.85
C SER A 29 6.81 -3.64 -1.91
N ASP A 30 6.83 -3.39 -0.59
CA ASP A 30 7.19 -4.38 0.43
C ASP A 30 5.99 -5.24 0.86
N VAL A 31 4.80 -4.95 0.33
CA VAL A 31 3.54 -5.62 0.71
C VAL A 31 3.02 -6.42 -0.46
N VAL A 32 2.89 -7.73 -0.29
CA VAL A 32 2.25 -8.60 -1.28
C VAL A 32 0.73 -8.33 -1.30
N ALA A 33 0.15 -8.20 -2.48
CA ALA A 33 -1.29 -8.05 -2.63
C ALA A 33 -2.02 -9.31 -2.15
N GLY A 34 -3.05 -9.12 -1.32
CA GLY A 34 -3.77 -10.21 -0.66
C GLY A 34 -3.09 -10.76 0.61
N SER A 35 -1.97 -10.17 1.05
CA SER A 35 -1.41 -10.50 2.35
C SER A 35 -2.29 -10.00 3.50
N GLU A 36 -2.26 -10.69 4.64
CA GLU A 36 -2.96 -10.30 5.87
C GLU A 36 -2.26 -9.16 6.64
N ARG A 37 -1.27 -8.51 6.01
CA ARG A 37 -0.48 -7.44 6.64
C ARG A 37 -1.37 -6.21 6.85
N LYS A 38 -1.51 -5.81 8.11
CA LYS A 38 -2.24 -4.58 8.49
C LYS A 38 -1.38 -3.36 8.22
N VAL A 39 -1.92 -2.43 7.42
CA VAL A 39 -1.29 -1.16 7.07
C VAL A 39 -2.30 -0.03 7.18
N TRP A 40 -1.81 1.20 7.32
CA TRP A 40 -2.63 2.38 7.42
C TRP A 40 -2.95 2.94 6.04
N TRP A 41 -4.23 3.23 5.83
CA TRP A 41 -4.75 3.89 4.64
C TRP A 41 -5.21 5.33 4.96
N LYS A 42 -5.07 6.22 3.99
CA LYS A 42 -5.61 7.57 3.95
C LYS A 42 -6.78 7.57 2.97
N CYS A 43 -7.99 7.75 3.49
CA CYS A 43 -9.20 7.81 2.67
C CYS A 43 -9.10 8.95 1.64
N LYS A 44 -9.38 8.66 0.36
CA LYS A 44 -9.41 9.70 -0.70
C LYS A 44 -10.54 10.71 -0.53
N LYS A 45 -11.62 10.34 0.16
CA LYS A 45 -12.86 11.13 0.26
C LYS A 45 -12.93 12.02 1.51
N GLY A 46 -11.79 12.42 2.07
CA GLY A 46 -11.75 13.37 3.18
C GLY A 46 -12.06 14.80 2.73
N THR A 47 -13.35 15.10 2.53
CA THR A 47 -13.91 16.46 2.73
C THR A 47 -14.01 16.75 4.22
#